data_AF-A0A3C0EY08-F1
#
_entry.id   AF-A0A3C0EY08-F1
#
_cell.length_a   1.000
_cell.length_b   1.000
_cell.length_c   1.000
_cell.angle_alpha   90.00
_cell.angle_beta   90.00
_cell.angle_gamma   90.00
#
_symmetry.space_group_name_H-M   'P 1'
#
loop_
_entity.id
_entity.type
_entity.pdbx_description
1 polymer ?
#
loop_
_entity_poly.entity_id
_entity_poly.type
_entity_poly.pdbx_seq_one_letter_code
_entity_poly.pdbx_strand_id
1 'polypeptide(L)'
;MLEFVNGKELERYSQAGVATPDHVIRTKNHPLILNLSTITEPANYLEHVKKSVKVFQEKYDSYFRRQVKNKGLAKTKLDSIPRIIFVPGFGLFGLGLTRNDSVIAADIAESFINTVRGAESIGKYKSLNESDVFDVEYWSLEQAKLSSSDNQPLVGNVVAITGGGGTIGNAIAHEFSKLGAEVAVLDLDFAGNEGSYFRLGCDVTDPSNVKQAFEKICKHFGGLDIVVSNAGAMYQGTMEDVSDETLRKSFEVNFFSHQTVMQNAVKIMKLQGVGGSLLLNVSKQAVNPGAEAGPYGIAKAATLALMRQYALEVGPYGIRVNAVNPDRIQSGLLTKDMIRSRASARGVDASEY
;
A
#
# COMPACT_ATOMS: atom_id res chain seq x y z
N MET A 1 19.50 14.31 11.64
CA MET A 1 18.70 13.12 12.04
C MET A 1 19.58 11.93 12.44
N LEU A 2 20.40 11.33 11.56
CA LEU A 2 21.15 10.09 11.87
C LEU A 2 22.07 10.18 13.10
N GLU A 3 22.75 11.31 13.32
CA GLU A 3 23.57 11.52 14.52
C GLU A 3 22.77 11.41 15.82
N PHE A 4 21.52 11.88 15.80
CA PHE A 4 20.62 11.77 16.94
C PHE A 4 20.20 10.31 17.12
N VAL A 5 19.73 9.64 16.06
CA VAL A 5 19.30 8.24 16.15
C VAL A 5 20.45 7.29 16.51
N ASN A 6 21.70 7.66 16.23
CA ASN A 6 22.89 6.87 16.59
C ASN A 6 23.54 7.31 17.91
N GLY A 7 22.96 8.29 18.63
CA GLY A 7 23.58 8.82 19.83
C GLY A 7 23.58 7.81 20.98
N LYS A 8 24.66 7.78 21.77
CA LYS A 8 24.85 6.85 22.90
C LYS A 8 23.76 6.96 23.97
N GLU A 9 23.17 8.15 24.11
CA GLU A 9 22.10 8.43 25.07
C GLU A 9 20.70 8.48 24.42
N LEU A 10 20.50 7.86 23.25
CA LEU A 10 19.22 7.86 22.52
C LEU A 10 18.03 7.59 23.44
N GLU A 11 18.13 6.55 24.26
CA GLU A 11 17.08 6.17 25.18
C GLU A 11 16.78 7.27 26.21
N ARG A 12 17.79 7.98 26.73
CA ARG A 12 17.58 9.05 27.71
C ARG A 12 16.81 10.22 27.12
N TYR A 13 17.31 10.82 26.05
CA TYR A 13 16.75 12.08 25.56
C TYR A 13 15.50 11.87 24.69
N SER A 14 15.36 10.74 23.98
CA SER A 14 14.15 10.47 23.19
C SER A 14 12.98 10.00 24.05
N GLN A 15 13.25 9.43 25.23
CA GLN A 15 12.21 9.01 26.18
C GLN A 15 11.91 10.07 27.25
N ALA A 16 12.49 11.28 27.13
CA ALA A 16 12.28 12.36 28.08
C ALA A 16 10.92 13.07 27.95
N GLY A 17 10.13 12.73 26.93
CA GLY A 17 8.82 13.32 26.61
C GLY A 17 8.87 14.29 25.41
N VAL A 18 7.73 14.88 25.08
CA VAL A 18 7.54 15.70 23.86
C VAL A 18 7.75 17.20 24.08
N ALA A 19 8.08 17.93 23.01
CA ALA A 19 8.41 19.36 23.11
C ALA A 19 7.18 20.29 23.04
N THR A 20 6.10 19.91 22.34
CA THR A 20 4.91 20.75 22.15
C THR A 20 3.62 19.92 22.14
N PRO A 21 2.43 20.56 22.26
CA PRO A 21 1.14 19.87 22.11
C PRO A 21 0.97 19.10 20.79
N ASP A 22 1.37 19.71 19.67
CA ASP A 22 1.30 19.09 18.35
C ASP A 22 2.14 17.80 18.26
N HIS A 23 3.25 17.71 19.02
CA HIS A 23 4.02 16.47 19.09
C HIS A 23 3.19 15.35 19.72
N VAL A 24 2.62 15.55 20.92
CA VAL A 24 1.97 14.42 21.62
C VAL A 24 0.75 13.89 20.86
N ILE A 25 -0.05 14.77 20.24
CA ILE A 25 -1.25 14.33 19.52
C ILE A 25 -0.93 13.62 18.19
N ARG A 26 0.23 13.88 17.57
CA ARG A 26 0.61 13.29 16.27
C ARG A 26 1.63 12.16 16.38
N THR A 27 2.54 12.21 17.35
CA THR A 27 3.64 11.24 17.50
C THR A 27 3.49 10.31 18.69
N LYS A 28 2.46 10.49 19.54
CA LYS A 28 2.36 9.94 20.90
C LYS A 28 3.44 10.51 21.83
N ASN A 29 3.39 10.12 23.10
CA ASN A 29 4.27 10.64 24.15
C ASN A 29 5.74 10.19 24.05
N HIS A 30 6.02 9.08 23.35
CA HIS A 30 7.37 8.56 23.15
C HIS A 30 7.51 7.88 21.78
N PRO A 31 8.69 7.91 21.15
CA PRO A 31 9.01 7.07 20.01
C PRO A 31 9.33 5.63 20.45
N LEU A 32 9.13 4.67 19.55
CA LEU A 32 9.69 3.32 19.69
C LEU A 32 11.15 3.33 19.25
N ILE A 33 12.06 2.82 20.09
CA ILE A 33 13.44 2.55 19.69
C ILE A 33 13.53 1.09 19.28
N LEU A 34 13.90 0.84 18.03
CA LEU A 34 14.05 -0.50 17.47
C LEU A 34 15.53 -0.75 17.18
N ASN A 35 16.23 -1.36 18.14
CA ASN A 35 17.63 -1.68 17.98
C ASN A 35 17.81 -3.01 17.25
N LEU A 36 18.29 -2.95 16.00
CA LEU A 36 18.54 -4.12 15.16
C LEU A 36 19.98 -4.64 15.23
N SER A 37 20.88 -3.96 15.95
CA SER A 37 22.32 -4.28 15.94
C SER A 37 22.66 -5.65 16.53
N THR A 38 21.75 -6.22 17.32
CA THR A 38 21.92 -7.52 17.98
C THR A 38 21.29 -8.67 17.19
N ILE A 39 20.62 -8.38 16.07
CA ILE A 39 19.94 -9.38 15.25
C ILE A 39 20.80 -9.69 14.02
N THR A 40 21.42 -10.86 14.03
CA THR A 40 22.35 -11.32 12.98
C THR A 40 21.64 -12.08 11.85
N GLU A 41 20.47 -12.65 12.12
CA GLU A 41 19.70 -13.43 11.16
C GLU A 41 18.44 -12.67 10.73
N PRO A 42 18.26 -12.37 9.43
CA PRO A 42 17.11 -11.60 8.95
C PRO A 42 15.74 -12.20 9.28
N ALA A 43 15.67 -13.52 9.41
CA ALA A 43 14.44 -14.22 9.81
C ALA A 43 13.91 -13.76 11.18
N ASN A 44 14.81 -13.30 12.07
CA ASN A 44 14.46 -12.89 13.44
C ASN A 44 14.04 -11.42 13.53
N TYR A 45 14.20 -10.62 12.46
CA TYR A 45 13.80 -9.21 12.47
C TYR A 45 12.31 -9.04 12.75
N LEU A 46 11.46 -9.82 12.09
CA LEU A 46 10.00 -9.67 12.22
C LEU A 46 9.53 -9.98 13.65
N GLU A 47 10.06 -11.04 14.27
CA GLU A 47 9.73 -11.39 15.64
C GLU A 47 10.20 -10.31 16.62
N HIS A 48 11.42 -9.79 16.44
CA HIS A 48 11.94 -8.69 17.24
C HIS A 48 11.06 -7.43 17.13
N VAL A 49 10.67 -7.04 15.91
CA VAL A 49 9.75 -5.92 15.67
C VAL A 49 8.42 -6.14 16.39
N LYS A 50 7.80 -7.32 16.24
CA LYS A 50 6.53 -7.65 16.90
C LYS A 50 6.63 -7.54 18.42
N LYS A 51 7.72 -8.05 19.01
CA LYS A 51 7.97 -7.96 20.46
C LYS A 51 8.13 -6.51 20.90
N SER A 52 8.91 -5.71 20.17
CA SER A 52 9.16 -4.30 20.49
C SER A 52 7.89 -3.45 20.38
N VAL A 53 7.05 -3.68 19.37
CA VAL A 53 5.74 -3.03 19.23
C VAL A 53 4.81 -3.44 20.37
N LYS A 54 4.78 -4.72 20.76
CA LYS A 54 3.96 -5.18 21.89
C LYS A 54 4.35 -4.52 23.20
N VAL A 55 5.66 -4.40 23.49
CA VAL A 55 6.16 -3.69 24.68
C VAL A 55 5.74 -2.22 24.67
N PHE A 56 5.81 -1.56 23.51
CA PHE A 56 5.31 -0.19 23.36
C PHE A 56 3.82 -0.09 23.67
N GLN A 57 3.00 -0.99 23.11
CA GLN A 57 1.56 -1.03 23.34
C GLN A 57 1.23 -1.21 24.83
N GLU A 58 1.91 -2.14 25.51
CA GLU A 58 1.72 -2.40 26.94
C GLU A 58 2.11 -1.18 27.80
N LYS A 59 3.20 -0.49 27.45
CA LYS A 59 3.64 0.75 28.11
C LYS A 59 2.59 1.86 27.95
N TYR A 60 2.09 2.07 26.72
CA TYR A 60 1.07 3.09 26.44
C TYR A 60 -0.26 2.78 27.13
N ASP A 61 -0.68 1.52 27.13
CA ASP A 61 -1.89 1.08 27.81
C ASP A 61 -1.81 1.25 29.33
N SER A 62 -0.64 0.95 29.92
CA SER A 62 -0.36 1.17 31.33
C SER A 62 -0.38 2.66 31.69
N TYR A 63 0.23 3.50 30.84
CA TYR A 63 0.19 4.96 30.94
C TYR A 63 -1.25 5.48 30.96
N PHE A 64 -2.07 5.10 29.99
CA PHE A 64 -3.47 5.51 29.91
C PHE A 64 -4.27 5.09 31.16
N ARG A 65 -4.20 3.82 31.56
CA ARG A 65 -4.93 3.32 32.74
C ARG A 65 -4.52 4.04 34.03
N ARG A 66 -3.22 4.28 34.21
CA ARG A 66 -2.69 4.99 35.38
C ARG A 66 -3.20 6.42 35.43
N GLN A 67 -3.18 7.15 34.32
CA GLN A 67 -3.59 8.55 34.28
C GLN A 67 -5.11 8.73 34.42
N VAL A 68 -5.91 7.89 33.77
CA VAL A 68 -7.37 7.84 33.97
C VAL A 68 -7.72 7.61 35.43
N LYS A 69 -7.08 6.62 36.08
CA LYS A 69 -7.30 6.32 37.50
C LYS A 69 -6.88 7.49 38.39
N ASN A 70 -5.70 8.06 38.17
CA ASN A 70 -5.16 9.14 39.00
C ASN A 70 -6.01 10.42 38.91
N LYS A 71 -6.59 10.72 37.75
CA LYS A 71 -7.38 11.92 37.51
C LYS A 71 -8.89 11.73 37.75
N GLY A 72 -9.37 10.49 37.90
CA GLY A 72 -10.79 10.20 38.06
C GLY A 72 -11.64 10.59 36.83
N LEU A 73 -11.05 10.58 35.63
CA LEU A 73 -11.69 11.04 34.39
C LEU A 73 -12.17 9.84 33.55
N ALA A 74 -13.34 9.97 32.92
CA ALA A 74 -13.73 9.07 31.84
C ALA A 74 -13.15 9.57 30.51
N LYS A 75 -12.21 8.83 29.92
CA LYS A 75 -11.63 9.11 28.59
C LYS A 75 -11.69 7.85 27.73
N THR A 76 -11.83 8.03 26.42
CA THR A 76 -11.68 6.94 25.44
C THR A 76 -10.21 6.80 25.07
N LYS A 77 -9.67 5.58 25.12
CA LYS A 77 -8.27 5.32 24.80
C LYS A 77 -8.03 5.46 23.29
N LEU A 78 -6.99 6.20 22.91
CA LEU A 78 -6.47 6.19 21.53
C LEU A 78 -5.80 4.84 21.22
N ASP A 79 -5.51 4.57 19.95
CA ASP A 79 -4.74 3.39 19.58
C ASP A 79 -3.34 3.39 20.23
N SER A 80 -2.78 2.20 20.43
CA SER A 80 -1.48 2.03 21.09
C SER A 80 -0.34 1.78 20.10
N ILE A 81 -0.54 2.08 18.81
CA ILE A 81 0.47 1.84 17.78
C ILE A 81 1.49 3.00 17.81
N PRO A 82 2.80 2.72 17.77
CA PRO A 82 3.80 3.78 17.67
C PRO A 82 3.59 4.59 16.40
N ARG A 83 3.80 5.90 16.48
CA ARG A 83 3.81 6.79 15.31
C ARG A 83 5.21 7.08 14.81
N ILE A 84 6.21 6.91 15.67
CA ILE A 84 7.61 7.15 15.38
C ILE A 84 8.43 5.93 15.78
N ILE A 85 9.27 5.45 14.87
CA ILE A 85 10.28 4.43 15.15
C ILE A 85 11.66 4.99 14.84
N PHE A 86 12.54 4.98 15.85
CA PHE A 86 13.97 5.22 15.68
C PHE A 86 14.69 3.89 15.54
N VAL A 87 15.43 3.73 14.44
CA VAL A 87 16.20 2.53 14.12
C VAL A 87 17.67 2.95 14.02
N PRO A 88 18.50 2.71 15.06
CA PRO A 88 19.94 2.94 15.00
C PRO A 88 20.57 2.31 13.74
N GLY A 89 21.38 3.09 13.04
CA GLY A 89 21.99 2.72 11.76
C GLY A 89 21.15 3.03 10.51
N PHE A 90 19.83 3.20 10.65
CA PHE A 90 18.91 3.44 9.52
C PHE A 90 18.24 4.81 9.57
N GLY A 91 17.82 5.25 10.76
CA GLY A 91 17.20 6.57 10.97
C GLY A 91 15.80 6.52 11.55
N LEU A 92 14.95 7.42 11.06
CA LEU A 92 13.60 7.68 11.54
C LEU A 92 12.56 7.10 10.56
N PHE A 93 11.54 6.44 11.10
CA PHE A 93 10.36 6.01 10.35
C PHE A 93 9.10 6.63 10.98
N GLY A 94 8.36 7.40 10.19
CA GLY A 94 7.04 7.90 10.53
C GLY A 94 5.96 6.90 10.12
N LEU A 95 4.97 6.68 10.97
CA LEU A 95 3.86 5.76 10.77
C LEU A 95 2.54 6.52 10.90
N GLY A 96 1.57 6.19 10.07
CA GLY A 96 0.25 6.81 10.02
C GLY A 96 -0.75 5.92 9.31
N LEU A 97 -2.04 6.24 9.42
CA LEU A 97 -3.10 5.54 8.69
C LEU A 97 -3.07 5.92 7.20
N THR A 98 -2.71 7.15 6.88
CA THR A 98 -2.44 7.60 5.51
C THR A 98 -0.97 7.92 5.34
N ARG A 99 -0.53 8.05 4.09
CA ARG A 99 0.79 8.60 3.75
C ARG A 99 0.95 10.01 4.29
N ASN A 100 -0.10 10.83 4.22
CA ASN A 100 -0.03 12.18 4.73
C ASN A 100 0.21 12.20 6.25
N ASP A 101 -0.47 11.33 7.01
CA ASP A 101 -0.26 11.20 8.45
C ASP A 101 1.17 10.75 8.78
N SER A 102 1.71 9.79 8.02
CA SER A 102 3.07 9.28 8.27
C SER A 102 4.14 10.33 7.96
N VAL A 103 3.96 11.15 6.93
CA VAL A 103 4.81 12.30 6.60
C VAL A 103 4.73 13.36 7.69
N ILE A 104 3.52 13.76 8.11
CA ILE A 104 3.35 14.75 9.18
C ILE A 104 4.01 14.27 10.49
N ALA A 105 3.85 12.99 10.84
CA ALA A 105 4.50 12.42 12.01
C ALA A 105 6.03 12.51 11.88
N ALA A 106 6.59 12.13 10.74
CA ALA A 106 8.03 12.22 10.48
C ALA A 106 8.55 13.66 10.58
N ASP A 107 7.88 14.63 9.95
CA ASP A 107 8.25 16.05 9.97
C ASP A 107 8.28 16.60 11.40
N ILE A 108 7.26 16.26 12.20
CA ILE A 108 7.20 16.64 13.61
C ILE A 108 8.34 16.00 14.40
N ALA A 109 8.65 14.73 14.15
CA ALA A 109 9.77 14.07 14.81
C ALA A 109 11.13 14.66 14.40
N GLU A 110 11.30 15.16 13.18
CA GLU A 110 12.50 15.88 12.79
C GLU A 110 12.63 17.22 13.52
N SER A 111 11.54 17.96 13.65
CA SER A 111 11.48 19.18 14.48
C SER A 111 11.80 18.89 15.95
N PHE A 112 11.26 17.79 16.49
CA PHE A 112 11.57 17.32 17.84
C PHE A 112 13.07 17.07 18.02
N ILE A 113 13.69 16.35 17.09
CA ILE A 113 15.13 16.06 17.12
C ILE A 113 15.94 17.35 17.20
N ASN A 114 15.61 18.36 16.38
CA ASN A 114 16.31 19.64 16.39
C ASN A 114 16.13 20.37 17.73
N THR A 115 14.93 20.33 18.30
CA THR A 115 14.61 20.95 19.59
C THR A 115 15.40 20.30 20.73
N VAL A 116 15.39 18.96 20.81
CA VAL A 116 16.14 18.20 21.83
C VAL A 116 17.64 18.43 21.67
N ARG A 117 18.18 18.40 20.44
CA ARG A 117 19.60 18.71 20.18
C ARG A 117 19.97 20.12 20.65
N GLY A 118 19.14 21.12 20.35
CA GLY A 118 19.36 22.48 20.79
C GLY A 118 19.40 22.58 22.32
N ALA A 119 18.42 21.98 23.01
CA ALA A 119 18.38 21.95 24.46
C ALA A 119 19.59 21.21 25.08
N GLU A 120 19.95 20.05 24.53
CA GLU A 120 21.10 19.24 24.99
C GLU A 120 22.45 19.89 24.71
N SER A 121 22.53 20.84 23.77
CA SER A 121 23.76 21.61 23.52
C SER A 121 24.06 22.66 24.61
N ILE A 122 23.05 23.04 25.41
CA ILE A 122 23.16 24.04 26.47
C ILE A 122 23.02 23.39 27.86
N GLY A 123 22.16 22.39 27.99
CA GLY A 123 21.85 21.72 29.25
C GLY A 123 21.30 20.32 29.04
N LYS A 124 20.29 19.94 29.83
CA LYS A 124 19.57 18.65 29.66
C LYS A 124 18.14 18.92 29.25
N TYR A 125 17.68 18.28 28.18
CA TYR A 125 16.31 18.37 27.75
C TYR A 125 15.37 17.75 28.80
N LYS A 126 14.27 18.45 29.08
CA LYS A 126 13.25 18.02 30.03
C LYS A 126 11.87 18.43 29.53
N SER A 127 10.98 17.46 29.37
CA SER A 127 9.57 17.69 29.05
C SER A 127 8.74 17.99 30.31
N LEU A 128 7.49 18.36 30.09
CA LEU A 128 6.41 18.24 31.07
C LEU A 128 6.37 16.83 31.68
N ASN A 129 5.86 16.73 32.90
CA ASN A 129 5.65 15.44 33.55
C ASN A 129 4.53 14.63 32.85
N GLU A 130 4.49 13.33 33.11
CA GLU A 130 3.55 12.41 32.46
C GLU A 130 2.07 12.80 32.63
N SER A 131 1.69 13.39 33.77
CA SER A 131 0.31 13.82 34.07
C SER A 131 -0.11 14.99 33.19
N ASP A 132 0.77 15.97 33.02
CA ASP A 132 0.49 17.16 32.20
C ASP A 132 0.50 16.81 30.70
N VAL A 133 1.41 15.93 30.27
CA VAL A 133 1.42 15.38 28.90
C VAL A 133 0.11 14.66 28.60
N PHE A 134 -0.44 13.90 29.55
CA PHE A 134 -1.73 13.24 29.40
C PHE A 134 -2.89 14.24 29.24
N ASP A 135 -2.87 15.33 29.99
CA ASP A 135 -3.90 16.35 29.85
C ASP A 135 -3.89 16.93 28.44
N VAL A 136 -2.71 17.21 27.88
CA VAL A 136 -2.58 17.72 26.51
C VAL A 136 -3.00 16.67 25.47
N GLU A 137 -2.53 15.42 25.58
CA GLU A 137 -2.85 14.35 24.63
C GLU A 137 -4.35 14.02 24.59
N TYR A 138 -5.03 14.09 25.73
CA TYR A 138 -6.45 13.77 25.89
C TYR A 138 -7.35 15.02 26.03
N TRP A 139 -6.84 16.20 25.70
CA TRP A 139 -7.65 17.41 25.60
C TRP A 139 -8.43 17.41 24.29
N SER A 140 -9.75 17.59 24.39
CA SER A 140 -10.64 17.53 23.23
C SER A 140 -10.33 18.59 22.18
N LEU A 141 -9.88 19.79 22.57
CA LEU A 141 -9.55 20.87 21.63
C LEU A 141 -8.24 20.60 20.87
N GLU A 142 -7.29 19.90 21.48
CA GLU A 142 -6.06 19.48 20.79
C GLU A 142 -6.35 18.32 19.84
N GLN A 143 -7.13 17.33 20.27
CA GLN A 143 -7.55 16.23 19.40
C GLN A 143 -8.39 16.71 18.21
N ALA A 144 -9.16 17.79 18.37
CA ALA A 144 -9.92 18.39 17.27
C ALA A 144 -9.04 18.94 16.13
N LYS A 145 -7.73 19.13 16.34
CA LYS A 145 -6.77 19.50 15.27
C LYS A 145 -6.41 18.32 14.37
N LEU A 146 -6.63 17.10 14.82
CA LEU A 146 -6.48 15.92 13.99
C LEU A 146 -7.69 15.89 13.05
N SER A 147 -7.45 15.82 11.74
CA SER A 147 -8.52 15.67 10.76
C SER A 147 -9.41 14.50 11.20
N SER A 148 -10.73 14.70 11.14
CA SER A 148 -11.67 13.61 11.38
C SER A 148 -11.23 12.43 10.53
N SER A 149 -10.96 11.28 11.17
CA SER A 149 -10.60 10.04 10.48
C SER A 149 -11.54 9.87 9.30
N ASP A 150 -11.01 9.92 8.08
CA ASP A 150 -11.79 9.61 6.90
C ASP A 150 -12.32 8.19 7.13
N ASN A 151 -13.62 8.07 7.37
CA ASN A 151 -14.29 6.78 7.60
C ASN A 151 -14.40 5.97 6.28
N GLN A 152 -13.54 6.27 5.32
CA GLN A 152 -13.51 5.58 4.05
C GLN A 152 -12.98 4.16 4.30
N PRO A 153 -13.54 3.15 3.64
CA PRO A 153 -13.37 1.76 4.05
C PRO A 153 -11.97 1.19 3.80
N LEU A 154 -11.13 1.86 3.01
CA LEU A 154 -9.79 1.40 2.62
C LEU A 154 -8.66 2.31 3.12
N VAL A 155 -8.94 3.21 4.07
CA VAL A 155 -7.89 3.96 4.77
C VAL A 155 -6.91 2.99 5.42
N GLY A 156 -5.61 3.22 5.21
CA GLY A 156 -4.55 2.32 5.67
C GLY A 156 -4.21 1.18 4.72
N ASN A 157 -4.93 1.01 3.61
CA ASN A 157 -4.59 0.02 2.60
C ASN A 157 -3.76 0.60 1.46
N VAL A 158 -2.79 -0.18 1.00
CA VAL A 158 -1.95 0.12 -0.17
C VAL A 158 -2.37 -0.76 -1.34
N VAL A 159 -2.64 -0.13 -2.49
CA VAL A 159 -3.12 -0.78 -3.71
C VAL A 159 -2.13 -0.57 -4.85
N ALA A 160 -1.69 -1.65 -5.50
CA ALA A 160 -0.92 -1.60 -6.73
C ALA A 160 -1.78 -2.02 -7.93
N ILE A 161 -1.81 -1.21 -8.99
CA ILE A 161 -2.64 -1.43 -10.18
C ILE A 161 -1.75 -1.42 -11.42
N THR A 162 -1.73 -2.52 -12.18
CA THR A 162 -1.04 -2.55 -13.48
C THR A 162 -1.96 -2.10 -14.61
N GLY A 163 -1.41 -1.49 -15.66
CA GLY A 163 -2.24 -0.88 -16.72
C GLY A 163 -3.00 0.36 -16.24
N GLY A 164 -2.44 1.09 -15.27
CA GLY A 164 -3.07 2.23 -14.59
C GLY A 164 -3.08 3.54 -15.40
N GLY A 165 -2.40 3.59 -16.54
CA GLY A 165 -2.53 4.65 -17.54
C GLY A 165 -3.70 4.41 -18.51
N GLY A 166 -4.14 3.16 -18.67
CA GLY A 166 -5.31 2.82 -19.46
C GLY A 166 -6.65 3.19 -18.80
N THR A 167 -7.72 3.22 -19.60
CA THR A 167 -9.08 3.62 -19.17
C THR A 167 -9.58 2.87 -17.94
N ILE A 168 -9.48 1.53 -17.95
CA ILE A 168 -9.98 0.69 -16.84
C ILE A 168 -9.10 0.86 -15.61
N GLY A 169 -7.78 0.81 -15.76
CA GLY A 169 -6.86 0.92 -14.64
C GLY A 169 -6.95 2.29 -13.96
N ASN A 170 -7.10 3.37 -14.73
CA ASN A 170 -7.31 4.70 -14.19
C ASN A 170 -8.63 4.83 -13.41
N ALA A 171 -9.73 4.30 -13.94
CA ALA A 171 -11.02 4.29 -13.23
C ALA A 171 -10.94 3.50 -11.92
N ILE A 172 -10.25 2.35 -11.93
CA ILE A 172 -9.99 1.55 -10.72
C ILE A 172 -9.16 2.35 -9.71
N ALA A 173 -8.09 3.00 -10.15
CA ALA A 173 -7.23 3.83 -9.29
C ALA A 173 -8.01 4.98 -8.64
N HIS A 174 -8.88 5.63 -9.40
CA HIS A 174 -9.75 6.69 -8.90
C HIS A 174 -10.72 6.18 -7.83
N GLU A 175 -11.34 5.03 -8.06
CA GLU A 175 -12.28 4.48 -7.09
C GLU A 175 -11.58 4.03 -5.80
N PHE A 176 -10.43 3.37 -5.88
CA PHE A 176 -9.65 3.01 -4.68
C PHE A 176 -9.21 4.26 -3.88
N SER A 177 -8.78 5.31 -4.56
CA SER A 177 -8.39 6.57 -3.93
C SER A 177 -9.57 7.26 -3.24
N LYS A 178 -10.76 7.27 -3.86
CA LYS A 178 -12.01 7.76 -3.22
C LYS A 178 -12.43 6.96 -1.99
N LEU A 179 -12.00 5.70 -1.90
CA LEU A 179 -12.23 4.84 -0.74
C LEU A 179 -11.11 4.96 0.31
N GLY A 180 -10.17 5.89 0.14
CA GLY A 180 -9.13 6.24 1.12
C GLY A 180 -7.84 5.44 1.00
N ALA A 181 -7.71 4.59 -0.02
CA ALA A 181 -6.52 3.77 -0.20
C ALA A 181 -5.34 4.59 -0.76
N GLU A 182 -4.13 4.21 -0.38
CA GLU A 182 -2.90 4.67 -1.00
C GLU A 182 -2.67 3.92 -2.31
N VAL A 183 -2.61 4.64 -3.44
CA VAL A 183 -2.64 4.01 -4.77
C VAL A 183 -1.30 4.18 -5.49
N ALA A 184 -0.74 3.06 -5.93
CA ALA A 184 0.35 2.97 -6.89
C ALA A 184 -0.16 2.46 -8.25
N VAL A 185 0.21 3.16 -9.32
CA VAL A 185 -0.15 2.77 -10.70
C VAL A 185 1.11 2.45 -11.50
N LEU A 186 1.09 1.31 -12.18
CA LEU A 186 2.18 0.76 -12.97
C LEU A 186 1.73 0.71 -14.44
N ASP A 187 2.48 1.37 -15.32
CA ASP A 187 2.19 1.40 -16.75
C ASP A 187 3.43 1.83 -17.55
N LEU A 188 3.42 1.66 -18.87
CA LEU A 188 4.43 2.21 -19.76
C LEU A 188 4.25 3.72 -19.96
N ASP A 189 3.00 4.19 -19.93
CA ASP A 189 2.62 5.59 -20.10
C ASP A 189 1.45 5.94 -19.17
N PHE A 190 1.38 7.20 -18.74
CA PHE A 190 0.34 7.74 -17.87
C PHE A 190 -0.52 8.81 -18.56
N ALA A 191 -0.47 8.91 -19.90
CA ALA A 191 -1.34 9.78 -20.68
C ALA A 191 -2.82 9.45 -20.37
N GLY A 192 -3.54 10.42 -19.77
CA GLY A 192 -4.94 10.25 -19.33
C GLY A 192 -5.12 9.97 -17.84
N ASN A 193 -4.03 9.88 -17.06
CA ASN A 193 -4.12 9.80 -15.61
C ASN A 193 -4.06 11.21 -14.99
N GLU A 194 -5.18 11.68 -14.43
CA GLU A 194 -5.29 12.99 -13.76
C GLU A 194 -5.16 12.91 -12.23
N GLY A 195 -5.11 11.70 -11.66
CA GLY A 195 -5.05 11.52 -10.21
C GLY A 195 -3.64 11.61 -9.63
N SER A 196 -3.52 12.16 -8.42
CA SER A 196 -2.26 12.23 -7.67
C SER A 196 -1.90 10.87 -7.04
N TYR A 197 -1.53 9.90 -7.89
CA TYR A 197 -1.08 8.56 -7.47
C TYR A 197 0.44 8.42 -7.47
N PHE A 198 0.95 7.38 -6.82
CA PHE A 198 2.35 7.00 -6.98
C PHE A 198 2.57 6.26 -8.31
N ARG A 199 3.06 6.98 -9.32
CA ARG A 199 3.22 6.48 -10.69
C ARG A 199 4.59 5.84 -10.89
N LEU A 200 4.61 4.63 -11.44
CA LEU A 200 5.84 3.88 -11.71
C LEU A 200 5.84 3.36 -13.15
N GLY A 201 6.76 3.88 -13.97
CA GLY A 201 7.02 3.32 -15.31
C GLY A 201 7.34 1.83 -15.19
N CYS A 202 6.51 0.97 -15.79
CA CYS A 202 6.61 -0.48 -15.65
C CYS A 202 6.18 -1.22 -16.92
N ASP A 203 7.13 -1.92 -17.56
CA ASP A 203 6.82 -3.00 -18.50
C ASP A 203 6.52 -4.28 -17.71
N VAL A 204 5.27 -4.72 -17.77
CA VAL A 204 4.82 -5.92 -17.04
C VAL A 204 5.33 -7.23 -17.67
N THR A 205 5.88 -7.17 -18.89
CA THR A 205 6.50 -8.31 -19.55
C THR A 205 7.96 -8.52 -19.15
N ASP A 206 8.58 -7.56 -18.45
CA ASP A 206 9.90 -7.69 -17.85
C ASP A 206 9.79 -8.00 -16.34
N PRO A 207 10.12 -9.23 -15.89
CA PRO A 207 10.07 -9.61 -14.49
C PRO A 207 10.95 -8.76 -13.56
N SER A 208 12.08 -8.25 -14.06
CA SER A 208 12.95 -7.36 -13.29
C SER A 208 12.27 -6.03 -13.02
N ASN A 209 11.57 -5.50 -14.03
CA ASN A 209 10.90 -4.23 -13.95
C ASN A 209 9.70 -4.29 -12.99
N VAL A 210 8.90 -5.37 -13.03
CA VAL A 210 7.83 -5.63 -12.06
C VAL A 210 8.39 -5.74 -10.63
N LYS A 211 9.46 -6.52 -10.43
CA LYS A 211 10.09 -6.66 -9.11
C LYS A 211 10.53 -5.31 -8.54
N GLN A 212 11.23 -4.50 -9.34
CA GLN A 212 11.68 -3.17 -8.93
C GLN A 212 10.51 -2.23 -8.61
N ALA A 213 9.42 -2.29 -9.37
CA ALA A 213 8.24 -1.49 -9.09
C ALA A 213 7.62 -1.85 -7.73
N PHE A 214 7.46 -3.14 -7.43
CA PHE A 214 6.94 -3.61 -6.14
C PHE A 214 7.88 -3.24 -4.97
N GLU A 215 9.20 -3.33 -5.15
CA GLU A 215 10.16 -2.85 -4.14
C GLU A 215 10.03 -1.34 -3.87
N LYS A 216 9.82 -0.53 -4.92
CA LYS A 216 9.56 0.91 -4.77
C LYS A 216 8.26 1.18 -4.01
N ILE A 217 7.20 0.41 -4.27
CA ILE A 217 5.93 0.50 -3.54
C ILE A 217 6.15 0.23 -2.05
N CYS A 218 6.81 -0.88 -1.71
CA CYS A 218 7.12 -1.20 -0.31
C CYS A 218 7.99 -0.14 0.37
N LYS A 219 8.97 0.44 -0.34
CA LYS A 219 9.80 1.53 0.21
C LYS A 219 9.00 2.82 0.43
N HIS A 220 8.00 3.08 -0.43
CA HIS A 220 7.22 4.31 -0.39
C HIS A 220 6.07 4.27 0.63
N PHE A 221 5.38 3.13 0.74
CA PHE A 221 4.19 2.97 1.58
C PHE A 221 4.38 2.02 2.77
N GLY A 222 5.49 1.28 2.84
CA GLY A 222 5.77 0.32 3.92
C GLY A 222 5.22 -1.10 3.67
N GLY A 223 4.41 -1.30 2.64
CA GLY A 223 3.81 -2.60 2.35
C GLY A 223 2.89 -2.59 1.13
N LEU A 224 2.11 -3.67 0.99
CA LEU A 224 1.13 -3.88 -0.07
C LEU A 224 -0.02 -4.78 0.42
N ASP A 225 -1.26 -4.35 0.23
CA ASP A 225 -2.45 -5.06 0.72
C ASP A 225 -3.33 -5.58 -0.41
N ILE A 226 -3.40 -4.84 -1.52
CA ILE A 226 -4.25 -5.16 -2.66
C ILE A 226 -3.47 -5.03 -3.96
N VAL A 227 -3.62 -6.00 -4.85
CA VAL A 227 -3.08 -5.92 -6.21
C VAL A 227 -4.19 -6.10 -7.22
N VAL A 228 -4.27 -5.19 -8.17
CA VAL A 228 -5.10 -5.31 -9.37
C VAL A 228 -4.19 -5.52 -10.57
N SER A 229 -4.06 -6.78 -10.96
CA SER A 229 -3.32 -7.18 -12.15
C SER A 229 -4.21 -7.00 -13.37
N ASN A 230 -4.17 -5.78 -13.93
CA ASN A 230 -5.12 -5.31 -14.94
C ASN A 230 -4.51 -5.14 -16.35
N ALA A 231 -3.20 -4.94 -16.47
CA ALA A 231 -2.53 -4.79 -17.77
C ALA A 231 -2.91 -5.91 -18.76
N GLY A 232 -3.09 -5.55 -20.02
CA GLY A 232 -3.52 -6.46 -21.08
C GLY A 232 -3.53 -5.79 -22.45
N ALA A 233 -3.41 -6.60 -23.50
CA ALA A 233 -3.42 -6.13 -24.88
C ALA A 233 -4.22 -7.09 -25.77
N MET A 234 -4.99 -6.55 -26.71
CA MET A 234 -5.80 -7.35 -27.64
C MET A 234 -4.94 -7.82 -28.80
N TYR A 235 -4.89 -9.14 -29.02
CA TYR A 235 -4.27 -9.76 -30.20
C TYR A 235 -5.32 -10.59 -30.92
N GLN A 236 -5.45 -10.37 -32.23
CA GLN A 236 -6.46 -11.01 -33.06
C GLN A 236 -5.83 -12.02 -34.03
N GLY A 237 -6.61 -13.03 -34.40
CA GLY A 237 -6.24 -14.08 -35.36
C GLY A 237 -7.12 -15.32 -35.22
N THR A 238 -7.34 -16.00 -36.35
CA THR A 238 -7.85 -17.38 -36.39
C THR A 238 -6.78 -18.32 -35.84
N MET A 239 -7.18 -19.41 -35.18
CA MET A 239 -6.20 -20.32 -34.58
C MET A 239 -5.45 -21.16 -35.63
N GLU A 240 -6.01 -21.35 -36.82
CA GLU A 240 -5.33 -22.01 -37.93
C GLU A 240 -4.21 -21.17 -38.57
N ASP A 241 -4.34 -19.83 -38.58
CA ASP A 241 -3.43 -18.95 -39.32
C ASP A 241 -2.59 -18.01 -38.44
N VAL A 242 -2.89 -17.90 -37.15
CA VAL A 242 -2.12 -17.02 -36.26
C VAL A 242 -0.66 -17.46 -36.18
N SER A 243 0.26 -16.50 -36.31
CA SER A 243 1.67 -16.78 -36.14
C SER A 243 2.03 -17.10 -34.69
N ASP A 244 3.02 -17.97 -34.50
CA ASP A 244 3.60 -18.27 -33.19
C ASP A 244 4.07 -17.00 -32.46
N GLU A 245 4.61 -16.03 -33.19
CA GLU A 245 5.07 -14.76 -32.62
C GLU A 245 3.90 -13.97 -31.99
N THR A 246 2.78 -13.84 -32.70
CA THR A 246 1.59 -13.14 -32.20
C THR A 246 0.98 -13.88 -31.02
N LEU A 247 0.90 -15.21 -31.09
CA LEU A 247 0.40 -16.03 -30.00
C LEU A 247 1.27 -15.89 -28.74
N ARG A 248 2.60 -15.93 -28.88
CA ARG A 248 3.55 -15.73 -27.78
C ARG A 248 3.43 -14.34 -27.17
N LYS A 249 3.42 -13.27 -27.99
CA LYS A 249 3.23 -11.88 -27.51
C LYS A 249 1.93 -11.72 -26.72
N SER A 250 0.85 -12.38 -27.16
CA SER A 250 -0.40 -12.40 -26.40
C SER A 250 -0.23 -13.06 -25.03
N PHE A 251 0.45 -14.21 -24.95
CA PHE A 251 0.73 -14.88 -23.67
C PHE A 251 1.66 -14.08 -22.75
N GLU A 252 2.68 -13.41 -23.29
CA GLU A 252 3.58 -12.56 -22.49
C GLU A 252 2.79 -11.48 -21.76
N VAL A 253 1.94 -10.73 -22.48
CA VAL A 253 1.19 -9.63 -21.90
C VAL A 253 -0.04 -10.09 -21.11
N ASN A 254 -0.80 -11.07 -21.60
CA ASN A 254 -2.11 -11.44 -21.04
C ASN A 254 -2.10 -12.64 -20.08
N PHE A 255 -0.95 -13.28 -19.87
CA PHE A 255 -0.79 -14.39 -18.93
C PHE A 255 0.48 -14.28 -18.08
N PHE A 256 1.68 -14.31 -18.70
CA PHE A 256 2.95 -14.34 -17.95
C PHE A 256 3.18 -13.07 -17.13
N SER A 257 2.74 -11.92 -17.64
CA SER A 257 2.75 -10.66 -16.86
C SER A 257 1.94 -10.80 -15.55
N HIS A 258 0.73 -11.37 -15.61
CA HIS A 258 -0.11 -11.57 -14.44
C HIS A 258 0.54 -12.53 -13.46
N GLN A 259 1.15 -13.62 -13.96
CA GLN A 259 1.92 -14.55 -13.12
C GLN A 259 3.04 -13.84 -12.38
N THR A 260 3.86 -13.05 -13.08
CA THR A 260 4.96 -12.27 -12.50
C THR A 260 4.46 -11.30 -11.42
N VAL A 261 3.36 -10.59 -11.69
CA VAL A 261 2.73 -9.66 -10.75
C VAL A 261 2.23 -10.40 -9.50
N MET A 262 1.53 -11.53 -9.67
CA MET A 262 1.04 -12.34 -8.54
C MET A 262 2.18 -12.88 -7.69
N GLN A 263 3.27 -13.38 -8.31
CA GLN A 263 4.42 -13.88 -7.56
C GLN A 263 5.06 -12.83 -6.67
N ASN A 264 5.24 -11.59 -7.17
CA ASN A 264 5.81 -10.51 -6.39
C ASN A 264 4.87 -10.09 -5.25
N ALA A 265 3.57 -9.94 -5.54
CA ALA A 265 2.55 -9.61 -4.55
C ALA A 265 2.50 -10.62 -3.40
N VAL A 266 2.45 -11.92 -3.72
CA VAL A 266 2.35 -13.00 -2.73
C VAL A 266 3.59 -13.06 -1.85
N LYS A 267 4.79 -12.84 -2.39
CA LYS A 267 6.03 -12.79 -1.59
C LYS A 267 5.94 -11.69 -0.53
N ILE A 268 5.50 -10.50 -0.90
CA ILE A 268 5.34 -9.36 0.01
C ILE A 268 4.25 -9.65 1.06
N MET A 269 3.06 -10.09 0.63
CA MET A 269 1.95 -10.37 1.54
C MET A 269 2.27 -11.49 2.54
N LYS A 270 3.00 -12.53 2.12
CA LYS A 270 3.49 -13.59 3.02
C LYS A 270 4.50 -13.08 4.04
N LEU A 271 5.41 -12.17 3.62
CA LEU A 271 6.37 -11.55 4.55
C LEU A 271 5.66 -10.65 5.57
N GLN A 272 4.63 -9.92 5.15
CA GLN A 272 3.82 -9.08 6.05
C GLN A 272 3.00 -9.94 7.04
N GLY A 273 2.41 -11.04 6.56
CA GLY A 273 1.65 -11.97 7.39
C GLY A 273 0.32 -11.41 7.89
N VAL A 274 -0.29 -10.47 7.15
CA VAL A 274 -1.58 -9.83 7.48
C VAL A 274 -2.68 -10.15 6.45
N GLY A 275 -2.42 -11.08 5.53
CA GLY A 275 -3.32 -11.43 4.44
C GLY A 275 -3.16 -10.49 3.23
N GLY A 276 -4.21 -10.41 2.40
CA GLY A 276 -4.25 -9.50 1.26
C GLY A 276 -5.32 -9.86 0.23
N SER A 277 -5.38 -9.11 -0.87
CA SER A 277 -6.32 -9.33 -1.96
C SER A 277 -5.64 -9.23 -3.33
N LEU A 278 -5.73 -10.30 -4.12
CA LEU A 278 -5.27 -10.35 -5.49
C LEU A 278 -6.48 -10.34 -6.44
N LEU A 279 -6.50 -9.39 -7.36
CA LEU A 279 -7.56 -9.21 -8.34
C LEU A 279 -6.95 -9.28 -9.73
N LEU A 280 -7.45 -10.19 -10.58
CA LEU A 280 -6.99 -10.35 -11.96
C LEU A 280 -8.06 -9.85 -12.93
N ASN A 281 -7.67 -9.00 -13.88
CA ASN A 281 -8.55 -8.63 -14.98
C ASN A 281 -8.47 -9.71 -16.08
N VAL A 282 -9.51 -10.54 -16.16
CA VAL A 282 -9.63 -11.56 -17.21
C VAL A 282 -10.34 -10.97 -18.43
N SER A 283 -11.27 -11.70 -19.04
CA SER A 283 -12.13 -11.21 -20.12
C SER A 283 -13.28 -12.17 -20.36
N LYS A 284 -14.35 -11.70 -21.00
CA LYS A 284 -15.44 -12.58 -21.46
C LYS A 284 -14.88 -13.72 -22.30
N GLN A 285 -13.85 -13.43 -23.08
CA GLN A 285 -13.17 -14.39 -23.94
C GLN A 285 -12.62 -15.62 -23.19
N ALA A 286 -12.38 -15.51 -21.89
CA ALA A 286 -11.94 -16.63 -21.05
C ALA A 286 -13.02 -17.70 -20.84
N VAL A 287 -14.31 -17.34 -20.98
CA VAL A 287 -15.45 -18.23 -20.72
C VAL A 287 -16.36 -18.39 -21.94
N ASN A 288 -16.44 -17.37 -22.80
CA ASN A 288 -17.26 -17.35 -24.00
C ASN A 288 -16.43 -16.73 -25.15
N PRO A 289 -15.66 -17.56 -25.87
CA PRO A 289 -14.76 -17.10 -26.92
C PRO A 289 -15.53 -16.52 -28.12
N GLY A 290 -14.95 -15.50 -28.74
CA GLY A 290 -15.43 -14.90 -29.99
C GLY A 290 -14.50 -15.23 -31.16
N ALA A 291 -15.05 -15.12 -32.37
CA ALA A 291 -14.27 -15.26 -33.60
C ALA A 291 -13.07 -14.29 -33.62
N GLU A 292 -11.95 -14.74 -34.18
CA GLU A 292 -10.69 -14.00 -34.35
C GLU A 292 -10.05 -13.47 -33.06
N ALA A 293 -10.51 -13.91 -31.88
CA ALA A 293 -9.95 -13.51 -30.59
C ALA A 293 -9.16 -14.64 -29.92
N GLY A 294 -8.83 -15.70 -30.65
CA GLY A 294 -8.19 -16.91 -30.11
C GLY A 294 -6.94 -16.65 -29.27
N PRO A 295 -5.92 -15.94 -29.79
CA PRO A 295 -4.68 -15.67 -29.06
C PRO A 295 -4.90 -14.94 -27.74
N TYR A 296 -5.82 -13.97 -27.72
CA TYR A 296 -6.19 -13.21 -26.52
C TYR A 296 -7.05 -14.04 -25.55
N GLY A 297 -8.08 -14.70 -26.07
CA GLY A 297 -9.04 -15.46 -25.29
C GLY A 297 -8.44 -16.66 -24.58
N ILE A 298 -7.55 -17.40 -25.25
CA ILE A 298 -6.83 -18.53 -24.66
C ILE A 298 -5.92 -18.04 -23.52
N ALA A 299 -5.15 -16.97 -23.73
CA ALA A 299 -4.31 -16.39 -22.69
C ALA A 299 -5.15 -15.93 -21.48
N LYS A 300 -6.31 -15.29 -21.70
CA LYS A 300 -7.23 -14.89 -20.61
C LYS A 300 -7.92 -16.09 -19.92
N ALA A 301 -8.19 -17.18 -20.64
CA ALA A 301 -8.65 -18.44 -20.05
C ALA A 301 -7.58 -19.06 -19.15
N ALA A 302 -6.31 -19.06 -19.58
CA ALA A 302 -5.18 -19.47 -18.76
C ALA A 302 -5.05 -18.59 -17.49
N THR A 303 -5.24 -17.28 -17.61
CA THR A 303 -5.25 -16.35 -16.45
C THR A 303 -6.41 -16.62 -15.49
N LEU A 304 -7.57 -17.05 -15.98
CA LEU A 304 -8.68 -17.49 -15.12
C LEU A 304 -8.33 -18.77 -14.35
N ALA A 305 -7.66 -19.73 -14.98
CA ALA A 305 -7.15 -20.93 -14.30
C ALA A 305 -6.05 -20.57 -13.28
N LEU A 306 -5.15 -19.63 -13.63
CA LEU A 306 -4.10 -19.12 -12.75
C LEU A 306 -4.68 -18.53 -11.47
N MET A 307 -5.73 -17.73 -11.58
CA MET A 307 -6.44 -17.16 -10.43
C MET A 307 -6.91 -18.27 -9.47
N ARG A 308 -7.53 -19.33 -9.99
CA ARG A 308 -8.01 -20.46 -9.18
C ARG A 308 -6.86 -21.18 -8.47
N GLN A 309 -5.74 -21.37 -9.17
CA GLN A 309 -4.56 -22.01 -8.59
C GLN A 309 -4.01 -21.18 -7.41
N TYR A 310 -3.85 -19.87 -7.60
CA TYR A 310 -3.43 -19.01 -6.49
C TYR A 310 -4.42 -19.01 -5.34
N ALA A 311 -5.73 -18.95 -5.59
CA ALA A 311 -6.74 -19.00 -4.53
C ALA A 311 -6.56 -20.23 -3.63
N LEU A 312 -6.28 -21.39 -4.22
CA LEU A 312 -6.00 -22.63 -3.50
C LEU A 312 -4.70 -22.56 -2.69
N GLU A 313 -3.61 -22.07 -3.30
CA GLU A 313 -2.27 -22.11 -2.71
C GLU A 313 -2.02 -21.04 -1.65
N VAL A 314 -2.62 -19.85 -1.80
CA VAL A 314 -2.37 -18.70 -0.92
C VAL A 314 -3.48 -18.43 0.08
N GLY A 315 -4.63 -19.11 -0.06
CA GLY A 315 -5.74 -19.09 0.90
C GLY A 315 -5.32 -19.35 2.36
N PRO A 316 -4.44 -20.34 2.66
CA PRO A 316 -3.94 -20.57 4.02
C PRO A 316 -3.20 -19.39 4.65
N TYR A 317 -2.75 -18.42 3.86
CA TYR A 317 -2.06 -17.21 4.33
C TYR A 317 -3.02 -16.01 4.48
N GLY A 318 -4.33 -16.22 4.37
CA GLY A 318 -5.32 -15.14 4.45
C GLY A 318 -5.35 -14.24 3.21
N ILE A 319 -4.78 -14.68 2.09
CA ILE A 319 -4.75 -13.94 0.83
C ILE A 319 -5.90 -14.41 -0.05
N ARG A 320 -6.84 -13.51 -0.35
CA ARG A 320 -7.97 -13.77 -1.24
C ARG A 320 -7.57 -13.53 -2.69
N VAL A 321 -8.10 -14.32 -3.61
CA VAL A 321 -7.78 -14.20 -5.04
C VAL A 321 -9.07 -14.30 -5.84
N ASN A 322 -9.35 -13.30 -6.68
CA ASN A 322 -10.55 -13.26 -7.53
C ASN A 322 -10.22 -12.70 -8.91
N ALA A 323 -11.12 -12.94 -9.86
CA ALA A 323 -11.02 -12.38 -11.20
C ALA A 323 -12.26 -11.55 -11.53
N VAL A 324 -12.05 -10.42 -12.22
CA VAL A 324 -13.12 -9.66 -12.86
C VAL A 324 -13.12 -10.00 -14.33
N ASN A 325 -14.31 -10.25 -14.88
CA ASN A 325 -14.51 -10.60 -16.27
C ASN A 325 -15.30 -9.49 -16.99
N PRO A 326 -14.62 -8.45 -17.51
CA PRO A 326 -15.28 -7.42 -18.30
C PRO A 326 -15.66 -7.92 -19.68
N ASP A 327 -16.78 -7.43 -20.18
CA ASP A 327 -17.14 -7.48 -21.60
C ASP A 327 -16.77 -6.15 -22.30
N ARG A 328 -17.67 -5.58 -23.10
CA ARG A 328 -17.41 -4.45 -24.00
C ARG A 328 -17.27 -3.11 -23.27
N ILE A 329 -16.14 -2.92 -22.59
CA ILE A 329 -15.80 -1.62 -22.02
C ILE A 329 -15.08 -0.77 -23.06
N GLN A 330 -15.69 0.35 -23.45
CA GLN A 330 -15.04 1.34 -24.31
C GLN A 330 -13.75 1.82 -23.65
N SER A 331 -12.63 1.47 -24.25
CA SER A 331 -11.29 1.66 -23.70
C SER A 331 -10.27 1.65 -24.85
N GLY A 332 -8.98 1.77 -24.55
CA GLY A 332 -7.93 1.56 -25.56
C GLY A 332 -8.01 0.19 -26.27
N LEU A 333 -8.61 -0.83 -25.65
CA LEU A 333 -8.77 -2.17 -26.23
C LEU A 333 -10.03 -2.31 -27.12
N LEU A 334 -11.06 -1.49 -26.87
CA LEU A 334 -12.28 -1.45 -27.67
C LEU A 334 -12.50 -0.02 -28.16
N THR A 335 -11.96 0.27 -29.34
CA THR A 335 -12.03 1.61 -29.95
C THR A 335 -13.42 1.87 -30.54
N LYS A 336 -13.71 3.15 -30.81
CA LYS A 336 -14.96 3.55 -31.49
C LYS A 336 -15.10 2.91 -32.87
N ASP A 337 -14.00 2.69 -33.58
CA ASP A 337 -14.00 2.04 -34.90
C ASP A 337 -14.34 0.55 -34.79
N MET A 338 -13.80 -0.13 -33.78
CA MET A 338 -14.16 -1.52 -33.49
C MET A 338 -15.62 -1.66 -33.07
N ILE A 339 -16.16 -0.70 -32.29
CA ILE A 339 -17.59 -0.64 -31.95
C ILE A 339 -18.43 -0.53 -33.22
N ARG A 340 -18.12 0.43 -34.10
CA ARG A 340 -18.85 0.62 -35.36
C ARG A 340 -18.84 -0.63 -36.24
N SER A 341 -17.67 -1.24 -36.42
CA SER A 341 -17.52 -2.47 -37.21
C SER A 341 -18.33 -3.64 -36.65
N ARG A 342 -18.23 -3.88 -35.33
CA ARG A 342 -18.95 -4.99 -34.68
C ARG A 342 -20.45 -4.75 -34.56
N ALA A 343 -20.90 -3.50 -34.42
CA ALA A 343 -22.31 -3.11 -34.46
C ALA A 343 -22.92 -3.44 -35.83
N SER A 344 -22.23 -3.04 -36.90
CA SER A 344 -22.61 -3.37 -38.28
C SER A 344 -22.68 -4.89 -38.50
N ALA A 345 -21.69 -5.66 -38.01
CA ALA A 345 -21.68 -7.12 -38.13
C ALA A 345 -22.83 -7.81 -37.39
N ARG A 346 -23.47 -7.13 -36.42
CA ARG A 346 -24.62 -7.63 -35.65
C ARG A 346 -25.95 -7.00 -36.03
N GLY A 347 -25.97 -6.11 -37.04
CA GLY A 347 -27.18 -5.43 -37.49
C GLY A 347 -27.80 -4.49 -36.45
N VAL A 348 -26.98 -3.91 -35.56
CA VAL A 348 -27.41 -2.94 -34.55
C VAL A 348 -26.72 -1.60 -34.76
N ASP A 349 -27.33 -0.51 -34.30
CA ASP A 349 -26.69 0.81 -34.34
C ASP A 349 -25.49 0.87 -33.38
N ALA A 350 -24.47 1.66 -33.71
CA ALA A 350 -23.26 1.78 -32.89
C ALA A 350 -23.52 2.41 -31.51
N SER A 351 -24.59 3.20 -31.37
CA SER A 351 -25.05 3.73 -30.07
C SER A 351 -25.81 2.71 -29.22
N GLU A 352 -26.32 1.64 -29.84
CA GLU A 352 -27.04 0.53 -29.20
C GLU A 352 -26.14 -0.70 -28.93
N TYR A 353 -24.87 -0.68 -29.34
CA TYR A 353 -23.93 -1.81 -29.35
C TYR A 353 -23.03 -1.94 -28.10
#